data_AF-A0A067QTE3-F1
#
_entry.id   AF-A0A067QTE3-F1
#
_cell.length_a   1.000
_cell.length_b   1.000
_cell.length_c   1.000
_cell.angle_alpha   90.00
_cell.angle_beta   90.00
_cell.angle_gamma   90.00
#
_symmetry.space_group_name_H-M   'P 1'
#
loop_
_entity.id
_entity.type
_entity.pdbx_description
1 polymer ?
#
loop_
_entity_poly.entity_id
_entity_poly.type
_entity_poly.pdbx_seq_one_letter_code
_entity_poly.pdbx_strand_id
1 'polypeptide(L)'
;MFKQATVHRMMKEEEHAYLFQYGITSGLWEFREELAKFLSARYGEKVHRQNLILTCGATHGLQMILTTILHPSGIIFIEEATYMIALDMFKQFSGMKIVTVPTDSEGVDVAAMEKIVRKEKSRGSWTMTEGKPFWAMFYTIPIFHNPTGVILPKSKQ
;
A
#
# COMPACT_ATOMS: atom_id res chain seq x y z
N MET A 1 11.06 -24.57 8.87
CA MET A 1 11.12 -23.10 9.05
C MET A 1 10.13 -22.61 10.10
N PHE A 2 8.81 -22.56 9.86
CA PHE A 2 7.85 -21.97 10.80
C PHE A 2 7.89 -22.57 12.21
N LYS A 3 7.91 -23.91 12.34
CA LYS A 3 8.03 -24.58 13.65
C LYS A 3 9.27 -24.13 14.43
N GLN A 4 10.42 -24.02 13.78
CA GLN A 4 11.67 -23.60 14.43
C GLN A 4 11.60 -22.14 14.87
N ALA A 5 11.05 -21.25 14.03
CA ALA A 5 10.85 -19.85 14.37
C ALA A 5 9.88 -19.68 15.56
N THR A 6 8.79 -20.45 15.59
CA THR A 6 7.85 -20.47 16.72
C THR A 6 8.52 -20.93 18.00
N VAL A 7 9.23 -22.07 17.98
CA VAL A 7 9.94 -22.58 19.15
C VAL A 7 10.97 -21.56 19.65
N HIS A 8 11.78 -20.99 18.75
CA HIS A 8 12.75 -19.94 19.09
C HIS A 8 12.08 -18.72 19.74
N ARG A 9 10.94 -18.26 19.20
CA ARG A 9 10.23 -17.11 19.77
C ARG A 9 9.68 -17.43 21.16
N MET A 10 9.10 -18.63 21.34
CA MET A 10 8.48 -19.06 22.59
C MET A 10 9.49 -19.22 23.73
N MET A 11 10.73 -19.64 23.46
CA MET A 11 11.78 -19.70 24.50
C MET A 11 12.01 -18.35 25.20
N LYS A 12 11.85 -17.23 24.49
CA LYS A 12 11.97 -15.88 25.08
C LYS A 12 10.73 -15.44 25.86
N GLU A 13 9.59 -16.11 25.65
CA GLU A 13 8.32 -15.77 26.28
C GLU A 13 8.09 -16.48 27.60
N GLU A 14 8.79 -17.58 27.88
CA GLU A 14 8.71 -18.29 29.15
C GLU A 14 9.11 -17.40 30.35
N GLU A 15 9.99 -16.41 30.14
CA GLU A 15 10.41 -15.48 31.19
C GLU A 15 9.53 -14.23 31.30
N HIS A 16 9.08 -13.66 30.17
CA HIS A 16 8.51 -12.29 30.15
C HIS A 16 7.12 -12.15 29.52
N ALA A 17 6.65 -13.13 28.73
CA ALA A 17 5.34 -13.16 28.06
C ALA A 17 4.95 -11.89 27.25
N TYR A 18 5.92 -11.10 26.77
CA TYR A 18 5.71 -9.87 25.98
C TYR A 18 4.83 -10.04 24.73
N LEU A 19 4.89 -11.19 24.07
CA LEU A 19 4.11 -11.49 22.87
C LEU A 19 2.60 -11.51 23.15
N PHE A 20 2.21 -11.82 24.39
CA PHE A 20 0.82 -11.94 24.80
C PHE A 20 0.26 -10.64 25.40
N GLN A 21 1.09 -9.60 25.51
CA GLN A 21 0.66 -8.29 25.98
C GLN A 21 0.26 -7.38 24.83
N TYR A 22 -0.47 -6.31 25.14
CA TYR A 22 -0.77 -5.28 24.16
C TYR A 22 0.51 -4.65 23.62
N GLY A 23 0.67 -4.67 22.30
CA GLY A 23 1.80 -4.08 21.60
C GLY A 23 1.56 -2.63 21.18
N ILE A 24 2.62 -1.99 20.68
CA ILE A 24 2.54 -0.68 20.06
C ILE A 24 1.81 -0.75 18.71
N THR A 25 1.05 0.30 18.36
CA THR A 25 0.24 0.34 17.14
C THR A 25 1.03 0.14 15.85
N SER A 26 2.29 0.59 15.81
CA SER A 26 3.16 0.41 14.64
C SER A 26 3.68 -1.02 14.48
N GLY A 27 3.49 -1.88 15.47
CA GLY A 27 4.01 -3.23 15.54
C GLY A 27 5.37 -3.32 16.21
N LEU A 28 5.72 -4.56 16.63
CA LEU A 28 6.89 -4.86 17.45
C LEU A 28 8.18 -4.25 16.88
N TRP A 29 8.96 -3.66 17.77
CA TRP A 29 10.16 -2.93 17.41
C TRP A 29 11.18 -3.81 16.69
N GLU A 30 11.46 -4.97 17.28
CA GLU A 30 12.46 -5.93 16.83
C GLU A 30 12.12 -6.47 15.45
N PHE A 31 10.83 -6.71 15.20
CA PHE A 31 10.37 -7.13 13.88
C PHE A 31 10.56 -6.02 12.84
N ARG A 32 10.23 -4.77 13.16
CA ARG A 32 10.43 -3.66 12.23
C ARG A 32 11.90 -3.39 11.95
N GLU A 33 12.77 -3.61 12.92
CA GLU A 33 14.22 -3.51 12.74
C GLU A 33 14.74 -4.58 11.75
N GLU A 34 14.34 -5.85 11.91
CA GLU A 34 14.72 -6.91 10.98
C GLU A 34 14.10 -6.74 9.59
N LEU A 35 12.84 -6.28 9.52
CA LEU A 35 12.19 -5.94 8.26
C LEU A 35 12.91 -4.79 7.56
N ALA A 36 13.33 -3.76 8.28
CA ALA A 36 14.09 -2.64 7.72
C ALA A 36 15.43 -3.11 7.12
N LYS A 37 16.16 -4.02 7.79
CA LYS A 37 17.38 -4.63 7.25
C LYS A 37 17.11 -5.41 5.97
N PHE A 38 16.08 -6.26 5.98
CA PHE A 38 15.67 -7.05 4.81
C PHE A 38 15.33 -6.17 3.61
N LEU A 39 14.49 -5.14 3.81
CA LEU A 39 14.09 -4.22 2.76
C LEU A 39 15.28 -3.38 2.27
N SER A 40 16.18 -2.97 3.18
CA SER A 40 17.37 -2.20 2.79
C SER A 40 18.29 -3.00 1.89
N ALA A 41 18.54 -4.27 2.22
CA ALA A 41 19.32 -5.16 1.38
C ALA A 41 18.64 -5.42 0.02
N ARG A 42 17.30 -5.52 0.01
CA ARG A 42 16.53 -5.80 -1.21
C ARG A 42 16.49 -4.63 -2.20
N TYR A 43 16.38 -3.40 -1.70
CA TYR A 43 16.22 -2.18 -2.51
C TYR A 43 17.53 -1.41 -2.70
N GLY A 44 18.59 -1.71 -1.93
CA GLY A 44 19.86 -1.00 -2.02
C GLY A 44 19.87 0.38 -1.36
N GLU A 45 18.81 0.72 -0.62
CA GLU A 45 18.65 2.00 0.08
C GLU A 45 18.30 1.78 1.55
N LYS A 46 18.69 2.71 2.42
CA LYS A 46 18.44 2.57 3.85
C LYS A 46 16.96 2.78 4.18
N VAL A 47 16.31 1.71 4.63
CA VAL A 47 14.96 1.75 5.21
C VAL A 47 15.07 1.92 6.73
N HIS A 48 14.31 2.84 7.28
CA HIS A 48 14.25 3.10 8.72
C HIS A 48 13.01 2.44 9.32
N ARG A 49 13.16 1.68 10.40
CA ARG A 49 12.01 1.05 11.09
C ARG A 49 10.95 2.05 11.56
N GLN A 50 11.33 3.30 11.85
CA GLN A 50 10.39 4.37 12.23
C GLN A 50 9.38 4.66 11.11
N ASN A 51 9.75 4.37 9.87
CA ASN A 51 8.91 4.57 8.69
C ASN A 51 8.12 3.29 8.32
N LEU A 52 8.21 2.23 9.14
CA LEU A 52 7.49 0.98 8.93
C LEU A 52 6.36 0.84 9.95
N ILE A 53 5.22 0.34 9.45
CA ILE A 53 4.05 -0.03 10.24
C ILE A 53 3.65 -1.44 9.82
N LEU A 54 3.44 -2.33 10.80
CA LEU A 54 2.90 -3.65 10.54
C LEU A 54 1.40 -3.54 10.24
N THR A 55 0.96 -4.27 9.23
CA THR A 55 -0.45 -4.36 8.86
C THR A 55 -0.92 -5.81 8.96
N CYS A 56 -2.23 -6.00 9.00
CA CYS A 56 -2.85 -7.34 8.99
C CYS A 56 -2.96 -7.88 7.56
N GLY A 57 -2.04 -7.50 6.67
CA GLY A 57 -2.05 -7.80 5.24
C GLY A 57 -2.34 -6.58 4.37
N ALA A 58 -2.27 -6.80 3.05
CA ALA A 58 -2.33 -5.74 2.04
C ALA A 58 -3.64 -4.93 2.09
N THR A 59 -4.79 -5.58 2.32
CA THR A 59 -6.08 -4.90 2.41
C THR A 59 -6.15 -3.94 3.61
N HIS A 60 -5.60 -4.32 4.78
CA HIS A 60 -5.51 -3.42 5.93
C HIS A 60 -4.59 -2.24 5.61
N GLY A 61 -3.45 -2.48 4.96
CA GLY A 61 -2.56 -1.40 4.50
C GLY A 61 -3.23 -0.41 3.55
N LEU A 62 -3.98 -0.90 2.56
CA LEU A 62 -4.74 -0.05 1.65
C LEU A 62 -5.80 0.77 2.40
N GLN A 63 -6.54 0.15 3.31
CA GLN A 63 -7.52 0.84 4.14
C GLN A 63 -6.87 1.94 4.98
N MET A 64 -5.70 1.69 5.57
CA MET A 64 -4.94 2.70 6.31
C MET A 64 -4.56 3.89 5.42
N ILE A 65 -4.11 3.67 4.18
CA ILE A 65 -3.78 4.76 3.24
C ILE A 65 -5.01 5.65 2.98
N LEU A 66 -6.14 5.02 2.64
CA LEU A 66 -7.38 5.73 2.33
C LEU A 66 -7.91 6.52 3.53
N THR A 67 -7.86 5.92 4.72
CA THR A 67 -8.42 6.51 5.94
C THR A 67 -7.48 7.49 6.62
N THR A 68 -6.17 7.40 6.39
CA THR A 68 -5.18 8.22 7.09
C THR A 68 -4.75 9.40 6.26
N ILE A 69 -4.20 9.20 5.05
CA ILE A 69 -3.49 10.25 4.30
C ILE A 69 -4.25 10.77 3.06
N LEU A 70 -5.21 10.01 2.54
CA LEU A 70 -6.00 10.42 1.38
C LEU A 70 -7.21 11.25 1.81
N HIS A 71 -7.47 12.35 1.08
CA HIS A 71 -8.63 13.21 1.29
C HIS A 71 -9.94 12.39 1.19
N PRO A 72 -10.95 12.62 2.05
CA PRO A 72 -12.19 11.84 2.05
C PRO A 72 -12.97 11.88 0.73
N SER A 73 -12.84 12.98 -0.02
CA SER A 73 -13.36 13.15 -1.38
C SER A 73 -12.31 12.95 -2.48
N GLY A 74 -11.23 12.23 -2.19
CA GLY A 74 -10.12 12.02 -3.10
C GLY A 74 -10.43 11.08 -4.26
N ILE A 75 -9.48 10.95 -5.17
CA ILE A 75 -9.59 10.11 -6.36
C ILE A 75 -8.68 8.89 -6.25
N ILE A 76 -9.22 7.73 -6.62
CA ILE A 76 -8.47 6.47 -6.72
C ILE A 76 -8.37 6.15 -8.21
N PHE A 77 -7.20 6.36 -8.78
CA PHE A 77 -6.87 5.91 -10.13
C PHE A 77 -6.54 4.42 -10.08
N ILE A 78 -7.15 3.64 -10.97
CA ILE A 78 -6.94 2.20 -11.08
C ILE A 78 -6.67 1.82 -12.53
N GLU A 79 -5.95 0.72 -12.75
CA GLU A 79 -5.91 0.04 -14.05
C GLU A 79 -7.33 -0.45 -14.42
N GLU A 80 -7.68 -0.40 -15.71
CA GLU A 80 -9.03 -0.75 -16.19
C GLU A 80 -9.45 -2.21 -15.87
N ALA A 81 -8.46 -3.11 -15.81
CA ALA A 81 -8.58 -4.41 -15.19
C ALA A 81 -7.66 -4.44 -13.95
N THR A 82 -8.16 -4.89 -12.80
CA THR A 82 -7.36 -4.94 -11.57
C THR A 82 -7.92 -5.95 -10.56
N TYR A 83 -7.31 -6.03 -9.39
CA TYR A 83 -7.66 -6.97 -8.33
C TYR A 83 -9.03 -6.67 -7.70
N MET A 84 -9.98 -7.59 -7.89
CA MET A 84 -11.37 -7.51 -7.41
C MET A 84 -11.50 -7.09 -5.94
N ILE A 85 -10.71 -7.69 -5.04
CA ILE A 85 -10.81 -7.40 -3.60
C ILE A 85 -10.42 -5.96 -3.27
N ALA A 86 -9.48 -5.35 -4.02
CA ALA A 86 -9.17 -3.94 -3.88
C ALA A 86 -10.35 -3.07 -4.34
N LEU A 87 -10.98 -3.41 -5.47
CA LEU A 87 -12.17 -2.69 -5.97
C LEU A 87 -13.33 -2.72 -4.98
N ASP A 88 -13.63 -3.89 -4.43
CA ASP A 88 -14.73 -4.03 -3.48
C ASP A 88 -14.48 -3.28 -2.19
N MET A 89 -13.22 -3.18 -1.75
CA MET A 89 -12.81 -2.33 -0.64
C MET A 89 -12.93 -0.84 -1.00
N PHE A 90 -12.47 -0.39 -2.17
CA PHE A 90 -12.59 1.01 -2.60
C PHE A 90 -14.05 1.48 -2.66
N LYS A 91 -14.97 0.62 -3.12
CA LYS A 91 -16.41 0.94 -3.18
C LYS A 91 -17.05 1.21 -1.80
N GLN A 92 -16.41 0.80 -0.70
CA GLN A 92 -16.90 1.11 0.65
C GLN A 92 -16.70 2.59 1.02
N PHE A 93 -15.87 3.33 0.29
CA PHE A 93 -15.58 4.74 0.52
C PHE A 93 -16.43 5.63 -0.40
N SER A 94 -17.70 5.83 -0.05
CA SER A 94 -18.68 6.56 -0.86
C SER A 94 -18.30 8.01 -1.21
N GLY A 95 -17.43 8.64 -0.42
CA GLY A 95 -16.92 9.98 -0.71
C GLY A 95 -15.86 10.02 -1.81
N MET A 96 -15.20 8.90 -2.08
CA MET A 96 -14.09 8.82 -3.03
C MET A 96 -14.57 8.45 -4.43
N LYS A 97 -13.85 8.95 -5.43
CA LYS A 97 -14.14 8.67 -6.85
C LYS A 97 -13.11 7.70 -7.41
N ILE A 98 -13.58 6.60 -7.98
CA ILE A 98 -12.73 5.65 -8.72
C ILE A 98 -12.68 6.09 -10.19
N VAL A 99 -11.47 6.17 -10.75
CA VAL A 99 -11.24 6.54 -12.16
C VAL A 99 -10.33 5.49 -12.80
N THR A 100 -10.78 4.89 -13.90
CA THR A 100 -9.99 3.91 -14.64
C THR A 100 -8.96 4.58 -15.54
N VAL A 101 -7.81 3.92 -15.67
CA VAL A 101 -6.72 4.27 -16.58
C VAL A 101 -6.58 3.14 -17.59
N PRO A 102 -6.55 3.44 -18.90
CA PRO A 102 -6.37 2.42 -19.93
C PRO A 102 -5.08 1.61 -19.74
N THR A 103 -5.13 0.34 -20.12
CA THR A 103 -3.97 -0.55 -20.14
C THR A 103 -3.73 -1.11 -21.54
N ASP A 104 -2.47 -1.43 -21.83
CA ASP A 104 -2.03 -2.11 -23.03
C ASP A 104 -1.27 -3.41 -22.68
N SER A 105 -0.67 -4.06 -23.69
CA SER A 105 0.11 -5.29 -23.49
C SER A 105 1.34 -5.11 -22.58
N GLU A 106 1.76 -3.88 -22.33
CA GLU A 106 2.86 -3.50 -21.44
C GLU A 106 2.36 -2.87 -20.13
N GLY A 107 1.06 -2.98 -19.83
CA GLY A 107 0.44 -2.49 -18.61
C GLY A 107 -0.14 -1.08 -18.77
N VAL A 108 -0.05 -0.24 -17.73
CA VAL A 108 -0.71 1.07 -17.74
C VAL A 108 -0.21 2.01 -18.87
N ASP A 109 -1.14 2.70 -19.54
CA ASP A 109 -0.83 3.79 -20.45
C ASP A 109 -0.57 5.08 -19.64
N VAL A 110 0.72 5.39 -19.43
CA VAL A 110 1.18 6.55 -18.66
C VAL A 110 0.78 7.87 -19.34
N ALA A 111 0.73 7.92 -20.68
CA ALA A 111 0.35 9.14 -21.40
C ALA A 111 -1.16 9.42 -21.28
N ALA A 112 -1.99 8.37 -21.31
CA ALA A 112 -3.41 8.49 -20.98
C ALA A 112 -3.61 8.87 -19.51
N MET A 113 -2.86 8.25 -18.59
CA MET A 113 -2.90 8.56 -17.16
C MET A 113 -2.64 10.04 -16.89
N GLU A 114 -1.60 10.62 -17.51
CA GLU A 114 -1.28 12.04 -17.32
C GLU A 114 -2.45 12.95 -17.73
N LYS A 115 -3.07 12.69 -18.89
CA LYS A 115 -4.23 13.46 -19.38
C LYS A 115 -5.42 13.35 -18.43
N ILE A 116 -5.69 12.14 -17.93
CA ILE A 116 -6.77 11.86 -16.99
C ILE A 116 -6.53 12.57 -15.66
N VAL A 117 -5.33 12.45 -15.08
CA VAL A 117 -4.94 13.12 -13.83
C VAL A 117 -5.09 14.64 -13.95
N ARG A 118 -4.62 15.25 -15.05
CA ARG A 118 -4.75 16.70 -15.28
C ARG A 118 -6.22 17.14 -15.34
N LYS A 119 -7.04 16.39 -16.08
CA LYS A 119 -8.48 16.66 -16.23
C LYS A 119 -9.24 16.54 -14.91
N GLU A 120 -8.93 15.53 -14.11
CA GLU A 120 -9.60 15.34 -12.82
C GLU A 120 -9.11 16.34 -11.78
N LYS A 121 -7.82 16.67 -11.78
CA LYS A 121 -7.26 17.71 -10.92
C LYS A 121 -7.89 19.08 -11.18
N SER A 122 -8.19 19.43 -12.43
CA SER A 122 -8.82 20.71 -12.77
C SER A 122 -10.30 20.80 -12.37
N ARG A 123 -10.94 19.67 -12.04
CA ARG A 123 -12.36 19.59 -11.64
C ARG A 123 -12.55 19.50 -10.14
N GLY A 124 -11.54 19.02 -9.43
CA GLY A 124 -11.63 18.86 -7.99
C GLY A 124 -11.34 20.14 -7.23
N SER A 125 -11.96 20.21 -6.06
CA SER A 125 -11.67 21.21 -5.04
C SER A 125 -11.43 20.44 -3.75
N TRP A 126 -10.18 20.36 -3.32
CA TRP A 126 -9.79 19.64 -2.11
C TRP A 126 -8.97 20.55 -1.21
N THR A 127 -9.31 20.57 0.07
CA THR A 127 -8.52 21.29 1.07
C THR A 127 -7.55 20.30 1.71
N MET A 128 -6.27 20.44 1.37
CA MET A 128 -5.23 19.59 1.95
C MET A 128 -4.92 20.03 3.38
N THR A 129 -4.69 19.05 4.24
CA THR A 129 -4.22 19.27 5.61
C THR A 129 -2.99 18.42 5.86
N GLU A 130 -2.28 18.67 6.96
CA GLU A 130 -1.13 17.85 7.36
C GLU A 130 -1.50 16.37 7.50
N GLY A 131 -2.70 16.08 8.02
CA GLY A 131 -3.22 14.71 8.11
C GLY A 131 -3.76 14.16 6.79
N LYS A 132 -4.16 15.01 5.85
CA LYS A 132 -4.75 14.64 4.55
C LYS A 132 -4.00 15.32 3.40
N PRO A 133 -2.73 14.98 3.17
CA PRO A 133 -1.90 15.70 2.21
C PRO A 133 -2.16 15.30 0.75
N PHE A 134 -2.86 14.19 0.50
CA PHE A 134 -3.08 13.68 -0.85
C PHE A 134 -4.54 13.81 -1.29
N TRP A 135 -4.76 14.37 -2.47
CA TRP A 135 -6.07 14.43 -3.12
C TRP A 135 -6.35 13.20 -3.99
N ALA A 136 -5.32 12.43 -4.36
CA ALA A 136 -5.47 11.23 -5.15
C ALA A 136 -4.39 10.18 -4.84
N MET A 137 -4.69 8.94 -5.23
CA MET A 137 -3.74 7.83 -5.28
C MET A 137 -3.88 7.07 -6.61
N PHE A 138 -2.81 6.40 -7.03
CA PHE A 138 -2.84 5.41 -8.11
C PHE A 138 -2.56 4.02 -7.54
N TYR A 139 -3.45 3.08 -7.80
CA TYR A 139 -3.31 1.69 -7.42
C TYR A 139 -2.89 0.87 -8.64
N THR A 140 -1.74 0.20 -8.55
CA THR A 140 -1.19 -0.67 -9.59
C THR A 140 -0.56 -1.92 -9.00
N ILE A 141 -0.54 -3.00 -9.78
CA ILE A 141 0.15 -4.25 -9.46
C ILE A 141 1.29 -4.42 -10.48
N PRO A 142 2.49 -3.85 -10.23
CA PRO A 142 3.51 -3.69 -11.26
C PRO A 142 4.20 -4.99 -11.66
N ILE A 143 4.13 -6.02 -10.82
CA ILE A 143 4.79 -7.31 -11.02
C ILE A 143 3.74 -8.41 -10.91
N PHE A 144 3.61 -9.24 -11.96
CA PHE A 144 2.58 -10.27 -12.07
C PHE A 144 1.18 -9.71 -11.84
N HIS A 145 0.80 -8.73 -12.66
CA HIS A 145 -0.45 -7.99 -12.53
C HIS A 145 -1.66 -8.94 -12.44
N ASN A 146 -2.62 -8.64 -11.56
CA ASN A 146 -3.85 -9.42 -11.45
C ASN A 146 -5.00 -8.68 -12.15
N PRO A 147 -5.61 -9.24 -13.23
CA PRO A 147 -5.57 -10.65 -13.65
C PRO A 147 -4.64 -10.96 -14.83
N THR A 148 -4.00 -9.97 -15.43
CA THR A 148 -3.39 -10.09 -16.77
C THR A 148 -2.03 -10.79 -16.81
N GLY A 149 -1.35 -10.94 -15.66
CA GLY A 149 0.00 -11.48 -15.53
C GLY A 149 1.11 -10.56 -16.03
N VAL A 150 0.77 -9.39 -16.59
CA VAL A 150 1.73 -8.43 -17.16
C VAL A 150 2.71 -7.93 -16.09
N ILE A 151 3.94 -7.69 -16.50
CA ILE A 151 4.99 -7.08 -15.68
C ILE A 151 5.31 -5.72 -16.30
N LEU A 152 5.21 -4.64 -15.52
CA LEU A 152 5.56 -3.32 -16.00
C LEU A 152 7.06 -3.28 -16.34
N PRO A 153 7.44 -2.76 -17.52
CA PRO A 153 8.84 -2.55 -17.85
C PRO A 153 9.44 -1.48 -16.92
N LYS A 154 10.76 -1.53 -16.70
CA LYS A 154 11.47 -0.54 -15.86
C LYS A 154 11.27 0.91 -16.29
N SER A 155 10.97 1.18 -17.55
CA SER A 155 10.67 2.52 -18.06
C SER A 155 9.34 3.09 -17.55
N LYS A 156 8.44 2.22 -17.04
CA LYS A 156 7.15 2.57 -16.46
C LYS A 156 7.08 2.34 -14.93
N GLN A 157 8.20 1.96 -14.29
CA GLN A 157 8.34 1.80 -12.82
C GLN A 157 9.03 3.01 -12.22
#